data_AF-A0AAV4GYF6-F1
#
_entry.id   AF-A0AAV4GYF6-F1
#
_cell.length_a   1.000
_cell.length_b   1.000
_cell.length_c   1.000
_cell.angle_alpha   90.00
_cell.angle_beta   90.00
_cell.angle_gamma   90.00
#
_symmetry.space_group_name_H-M   'P 1'
#
loop_
_entity.id
_entity.type
_entity.pdbx_description
1 polymer ?
#
loop_
_entity_poly.entity_id
_entity_poly.type
_entity_poly.pdbx_seq_one_letter_code
_entity_poly.pdbx_strand_id
1 'polypeptide(L)'
;MPRLSEVDRHRALGLLIAWLPISEVSLRMNVNRTTIFRLRQRLHETDTVNDRPRSGRPRCTTQRQDRNLVRNHMNNRFFSASASSCQTRGRNNQSITSAITVSRRFSTSGLRARRPYIGPILTQRHRHQRTLWAQENGEVSYSVTNLDSALTMLTAVYVYGEETVKDTKQMALGNTTVGVEHF
;
A
#
# COMPACT_ATOMS: atom_id res chain seq x y z
N MET A 1 -7.83 29.95 33.10
CA MET A 1 -7.03 29.16 34.06
C MET A 1 -6.15 28.19 33.28
N PRO A 2 -4.83 28.22 33.48
CA PRO A 2 -3.90 27.26 32.86
C PRO A 2 -4.19 25.84 33.36
N ARG A 3 -3.85 24.83 32.55
CA ARG A 3 -4.02 23.41 32.91
C ARG A 3 -2.93 23.00 33.90
N LEU A 4 -3.30 22.18 34.90
CA LEU A 4 -2.34 21.61 35.83
C LEU A 4 -1.44 20.63 35.07
N SER A 5 -0.12 20.78 35.20
CA SER A 5 0.83 19.89 34.51
C SER A 5 0.68 18.45 35.01
N GLU A 6 1.19 17.48 34.25
CA GLU A 6 1.19 16.09 34.70
C GLU A 6 1.95 15.91 36.02
N VAL A 7 3.11 16.54 36.14
CA VAL A 7 3.93 16.53 37.37
C VAL A 7 3.15 17.12 38.54
N ASP A 8 2.51 18.27 38.34
CA ASP A 8 1.75 18.93 39.40
C ASP A 8 0.52 18.13 39.83
N ARG A 9 -0.12 17.40 38.92
CA ARG A 9 -1.22 16.50 39.27
C ARG A 9 -0.73 15.35 40.15
N HIS A 10 0.41 14.73 39.85
CA HIS A 10 1.01 13.68 40.69
C HIS A 10 1.48 14.23 42.04
N ARG A 11 2.05 15.44 42.07
CA ARG A 11 2.42 16.12 43.31
C ARG A 11 1.21 16.39 44.19
N ALA A 12 0.12 16.89 43.61
CA ALA A 12 -1.14 17.10 44.30
C ALA A 12 -1.72 15.77 44.84
N LEU A 13 -1.59 14.67 44.09
CA LEU A 13 -1.96 13.35 44.59
C LEU A 13 -1.12 12.91 45.78
N GLY A 14 0.20 13.06 45.73
CA GLY A 14 1.07 12.71 46.86
C GLY A 14 0.66 13.45 48.14
N LEU A 15 0.31 14.73 48.03
CA LEU A 15 -0.20 15.52 49.15
C LEU A 15 -1.57 15.03 49.65
N LEU A 16 -2.47 14.62 48.74
CA LEU A 16 -3.77 14.05 49.12
C LEU A 16 -3.64 12.68 49.80
N ILE A 17 -2.69 11.84 49.36
CA ILE A 17 -2.39 10.54 49.98
C ILE A 17 -1.79 10.71 51.37
N ALA A 18 -1.00 11.78 51.58
CA ALA A 18 -0.53 12.20 52.90
C ALA A 18 -1.63 12.80 53.80
N TRP A 19 -2.91 12.58 53.48
CA TRP A 19 -4.09 13.02 54.23
C TRP A 19 -4.22 14.53 54.42
N LEU A 20 -3.57 15.34 53.58
CA LEU A 20 -3.75 16.79 53.62
C LEU A 20 -5.13 17.18 53.06
N PRO A 21 -5.81 18.15 53.70
CA PRO A 21 -7.09 18.62 53.21
C PRO A 21 -6.92 19.38 51.88
N ILE A 22 -7.94 19.32 51.03
CA ILE A 22 -7.94 19.94 49.69
C ILE A 22 -7.59 21.44 49.74
N SER A 23 -8.01 22.15 50.78
CA SER A 23 -7.67 23.56 51.00
C SER A 23 -6.17 23.79 51.13
N GLU A 24 -5.50 22.98 51.94
CA GLU A 24 -4.05 23.07 52.19
C GLU A 24 -3.26 22.72 50.93
N VAL A 25 -3.67 21.66 50.23
CA VAL A 25 -3.09 21.26 48.93
C VAL A 25 -3.21 22.40 47.92
N SER A 26 -4.38 23.06 47.87
CA SER A 26 -4.63 24.17 46.95
C SER A 26 -3.77 25.40 47.25
N LEU A 27 -3.57 25.71 48.54
CA LEU A 27 -2.72 26.81 48.99
C LEU A 27 -1.24 26.53 48.67
N ARG A 28 -0.74 25.35 49.02
CA ARG A 28 0.65 24.93 48.80
C ARG A 28 1.05 24.86 47.33
N MET A 29 0.10 24.50 46.47
CA MET A 29 0.31 24.42 45.02
C MET A 29 -0.04 25.74 44.30
N ASN A 30 -0.58 26.74 45.00
CA ASN A 30 -1.11 27.98 44.43
C ASN A 30 -2.10 27.74 43.26
N VAL A 31 -3.05 26.82 43.47
CA VAL A 31 -4.06 26.42 42.48
C VAL A 31 -5.45 26.59 43.09
N ASN A 32 -6.46 26.90 42.28
CA ASN A 32 -7.84 26.99 42.76
C ASN A 32 -8.30 25.66 43.41
N ARG A 33 -8.93 25.74 44.59
CA ARG A 33 -9.50 24.61 45.34
C ARG A 33 -10.36 23.67 44.47
N THR A 34 -11.14 24.22 43.54
CA THR A 34 -12.00 23.44 42.63
C THR A 34 -11.21 22.52 41.70
N THR A 35 -9.98 22.91 41.32
CA THR A 35 -9.11 22.09 40.46
C THR A 35 -8.64 20.85 41.21
N ILE A 36 -8.21 20.99 42.46
CA ILE A 36 -7.79 19.86 43.30
C ILE A 36 -8.97 18.96 43.65
N PHE A 37 -10.14 19.56 43.94
CA PHE A 37 -11.38 18.79 44.14
C PHE A 37 -11.74 17.95 42.91
N ARG A 38 -11.76 18.54 41.72
CA ARG A 38 -12.04 17.83 40.45
C ARG A 38 -10.98 16.77 40.14
N LEU A 39 -9.72 17.00 40.52
CA LEU A 39 -8.65 16.02 40.36
C LEU A 39 -8.89 14.79 41.24
N ARG A 40 -9.19 15.00 42.52
CA ARG A 40 -9.52 13.92 43.46
C ARG A 40 -10.76 13.15 43.03
N GLN A 41 -11.82 13.87 42.63
CA GLN A 41 -13.05 13.25 42.12
C GLN A 41 -12.77 12.40 40.89
N ARG A 42 -11.99 12.92 39.93
CA ARG A 42 -11.60 12.14 38.74
C ARG A 42 -10.82 10.89 39.11
N LEU A 43 -9.87 11.00 40.05
CA LEU A 43 -9.11 9.85 40.53
C LEU A 43 -10.05 8.78 41.11
N HIS A 44 -11.04 9.17 41.94
CA HIS A 44 -12.02 8.21 42.46
C HIS A 44 -12.92 7.59 41.37
N GLU A 45 -13.21 8.31 40.29
CA GLU A 45 -14.08 7.82 39.21
C GLU A 45 -13.36 6.91 38.21
N THR A 46 -12.07 7.14 37.93
CA THR A 46 -11.34 6.44 36.84
C THR A 46 -10.02 5.82 37.27
N ASP A 47 -9.62 5.92 38.54
CA ASP A 47 -8.31 5.49 39.07
C ASP A 47 -7.10 6.03 38.31
N THR A 48 -7.29 7.12 37.56
CA THR A 48 -6.24 7.74 36.75
C THR A 48 -6.22 9.25 36.90
N VAL A 49 -5.01 9.79 36.93
CA VAL A 49 -4.72 11.23 36.94
C VAL A 49 -4.88 11.86 35.55
N ASN A 50 -4.76 11.03 34.52
CA ASN A 50 -4.75 11.41 33.13
C ASN A 50 -6.02 12.14 32.71
N ASP A 51 -5.89 12.92 31.64
CA ASP A 51 -7.06 13.58 31.07
C ASP A 51 -7.92 12.53 30.36
N ARG A 52 -9.24 12.69 30.49
CA ARG A 52 -10.18 11.83 29.77
C ARG A 52 -10.05 12.08 28.26
N PRO A 53 -10.14 11.03 27.43
CA PRO A 53 -10.22 11.22 26.00
C PRO A 53 -11.43 12.11 25.70
N ARG A 54 -11.19 13.19 24.94
CA ARG A 54 -12.28 14.06 24.49
C ARG A 54 -13.00 13.40 23.33
N SER A 55 -14.32 13.49 23.31
CA SER A 55 -15.17 12.98 22.22
C SER A 55 -14.86 13.64 20.86
N GLY A 56 -14.31 14.85 20.87
CA GLY A 56 -13.97 15.60 19.67
C GLY A 56 -15.21 16.06 18.90
N ARG A 57 -14.99 16.68 17.72
CA ARG A 57 -16.08 17.10 16.84
C ARG A 57 -16.61 15.89 16.06
N PRO A 58 -17.94 15.68 15.98
CA PRO A 58 -18.49 14.60 15.16
C PRO A 58 -18.12 14.79 13.69
N ARG A 59 -17.93 13.67 12.99
CA ARG A 59 -17.64 13.65 11.56
C ARG A 59 -18.86 14.14 10.75
N CYS A 60 -18.58 14.81 9.63
CA CYS A 60 -19.61 15.22 8.67
C CYS A 60 -20.21 14.04 7.89
N THR A 61 -19.53 12.90 7.84
CA THR A 61 -20.05 11.67 7.22
C THR A 61 -20.35 10.62 8.27
N THR A 62 -21.38 9.82 8.00
CA THR A 62 -21.76 8.65 8.81
C THR A 62 -21.08 7.40 8.24
N GLN A 63 -20.94 6.36 9.07
CA GLN A 63 -20.34 5.10 8.64
C GLN A 63 -21.13 4.42 7.49
N ARG A 64 -22.45 4.62 7.42
CA ARG A 64 -23.26 4.12 6.29
C ARG A 64 -22.93 4.86 4.99
N GLN A 65 -22.79 6.19 5.04
CA GLN A 65 -22.39 7.00 3.89
C GLN A 65 -20.98 6.63 3.43
N ASP A 66 -20.04 6.45 4.36
CA ASP A 66 -18.67 6.04 4.03
C ASP A 66 -18.64 4.68 3.31
N ARG A 67 -19.42 3.70 3.77
CA ARG A 67 -19.56 2.39 3.09
C ARG A 67 -20.14 2.53 1.69
N ASN A 68 -21.12 3.39 1.50
CA ASN A 68 -21.72 3.63 0.18
C ASN A 68 -20.73 4.31 -0.77
N LEU A 69 -19.95 5.29 -0.29
CA LEU A 69 -18.88 5.91 -1.07
C LEU A 69 -17.87 4.87 -1.58
N VAL A 70 -17.40 4.00 -0.68
CA VAL A 70 -16.46 2.92 -1.03
C VAL A 70 -17.06 1.97 -2.07
N ARG A 71 -18.31 1.52 -1.86
CA ARG A 71 -18.99 0.63 -2.82
C ARG A 71 -19.15 1.27 -4.20
N ASN A 72 -19.61 2.52 -4.23
CA ASN A 72 -19.81 3.24 -5.49
C ASN A 72 -18.49 3.40 -6.25
N HIS A 73 -17.39 3.69 -5.54
CA HIS A 73 -16.07 3.79 -6.15
C HIS A 73 -15.53 2.43 -6.62
N MET A 74 -15.80 1.33 -5.90
CA MET A 74 -15.41 -0.01 -6.36
C MET A 74 -16.14 -0.43 -7.64
N ASN A 75 -17.42 -0.06 -7.77
CA ASN A 75 -18.21 -0.31 -8.97
C ASN A 75 -17.78 0.58 -10.14
N ASN A 76 -17.40 1.84 -9.87
CA ASN A 76 -16.92 2.78 -10.88
C ASN A 76 -15.62 3.46 -10.42
N ARG A 77 -14.49 2.81 -10.74
CA ARG A 77 -13.15 3.24 -10.30
C ARG A 77 -12.70 4.59 -10.88
N PHE A 78 -13.31 5.04 -11.98
CA PHE A 78 -13.01 6.33 -12.61
C PHE A 78 -13.83 7.48 -12.04
N PHE A 79 -14.78 7.21 -11.15
CA PHE A 79 -15.60 8.24 -10.55
C PHE A 79 -14.80 9.09 -9.57
N SER A 80 -14.81 10.41 -9.79
CA SER A 80 -13.95 11.33 -9.04
C SER A 80 -14.47 11.57 -7.61
N ALA A 81 -13.54 11.91 -6.71
CA ALA A 81 -13.89 12.28 -5.34
C ALA A 81 -14.75 13.54 -5.26
N SER A 82 -14.57 14.48 -6.21
CA SER A 82 -15.39 15.70 -6.30
C SER A 82 -16.82 15.40 -6.76
N ALA A 83 -16.99 14.53 -7.76
CA ALA A 83 -18.32 14.11 -8.18
C ALA A 83 -19.04 13.36 -7.04
N SER A 84 -18.31 12.49 -6.34
CA SER A 84 -18.81 11.77 -5.15
C SER A 84 -19.25 12.71 -4.03
N SER A 85 -18.51 13.80 -3.79
CA SER A 85 -18.85 14.76 -2.74
C SER A 85 -20.12 15.56 -3.10
N CYS A 86 -20.29 15.94 -4.36
CA CYS A 86 -21.50 16.63 -4.82
C CYS A 86 -22.75 15.73 -4.74
N GLN A 87 -22.62 14.43 -5.06
CA GLN A 87 -23.76 13.50 -5.06
C GLN A 87 -24.15 13.06 -3.63
N THR A 88 -23.19 13.02 -2.71
CA THR A 88 -23.41 12.48 -1.37
C THR A 88 -23.84 13.58 -0.41
N ARG A 89 -25.06 13.47 0.12
CA ARG A 89 -25.45 14.25 1.30
C ARG A 89 -24.80 13.65 2.54
N GLY A 90 -24.15 14.49 3.31
CA GLY A 90 -23.51 14.19 4.59
C GLY A 90 -24.51 14.11 5.74
N ARG A 91 -23.98 14.18 6.96
CA ARG A 91 -24.75 14.11 8.21
C ARG A 91 -25.72 15.29 8.29
N ASN A 92 -26.93 15.03 8.78
CA ASN A 92 -28.02 16.01 8.88
C ASN A 92 -28.36 16.67 7.53
N ASN A 93 -28.25 15.91 6.44
CA ASN A 93 -28.58 16.37 5.08
C ASN A 93 -27.72 17.53 4.56
N GLN A 94 -26.59 17.83 5.21
CA GLN A 94 -25.62 18.83 4.75
C GLN A 94 -24.81 18.28 3.58
N SER A 95 -24.53 19.08 2.55
CA SER A 95 -23.69 18.63 1.44
C SER A 95 -22.24 18.38 1.90
N ILE A 96 -21.59 17.36 1.34
CA ILE A 96 -20.14 17.21 1.51
C ILE A 96 -19.48 18.22 0.59
N THR A 97 -19.17 19.41 1.09
CA THR A 97 -18.64 20.52 0.28
C THR A 97 -17.21 20.28 -0.23
N SER A 98 -16.46 19.34 0.37
CA SER A 98 -15.05 19.11 0.04
C SER A 98 -14.78 17.70 -0.48
N ALA A 99 -14.20 17.63 -1.69
CA ALA A 99 -13.66 16.41 -2.27
C ALA A 99 -12.59 15.76 -1.36
N ILE A 100 -11.84 16.58 -0.62
CA ILE A 100 -10.82 16.12 0.34
C ILE A 100 -11.42 15.21 1.42
N THR A 101 -12.64 15.51 1.88
CA THR A 101 -13.32 14.66 2.86
C THR A 101 -13.53 13.26 2.31
N VAL A 102 -14.03 13.16 1.07
CA VAL A 102 -14.24 11.88 0.38
C VAL A 102 -12.90 11.17 0.15
N SER A 103 -11.86 11.88 -0.31
CA SER A 103 -10.52 11.30 -0.48
C SER A 103 -9.96 10.71 0.82
N ARG A 104 -10.16 11.38 1.96
CA ARG A 104 -9.77 10.82 3.28
C ARG A 104 -10.53 9.55 3.60
N ARG A 105 -11.80 9.43 3.21
CA ARG A 105 -12.59 8.19 3.40
C ARG A 105 -12.07 7.05 2.53
N PHE A 106 -11.71 7.34 1.29
CA PHE A 106 -11.04 6.38 0.42
C PHE A 106 -9.70 5.93 1.02
N SER A 107 -8.84 6.84 1.46
CA SER A 107 -7.57 6.47 2.09
C SER A 107 -7.76 5.65 3.37
N THR A 108 -8.75 5.99 4.22
CA THR A 108 -9.05 5.24 5.45
C THR A 108 -9.50 3.81 5.15
N SER A 109 -10.12 3.57 3.99
CA SER A 109 -10.55 2.24 3.53
C SER A 109 -9.50 1.53 2.67
N GLY A 110 -8.28 2.08 2.55
CA GLY A 110 -7.20 1.51 1.75
C GLY A 110 -7.30 1.77 0.24
N LEU A 111 -8.28 2.56 -0.21
CA LEU A 111 -8.41 2.94 -1.61
C LEU A 111 -7.44 4.08 -1.94
N ARG A 112 -6.68 3.91 -3.02
CA ARG A 112 -5.74 4.90 -3.55
C ARG A 112 -5.97 5.11 -5.03
N ALA A 113 -5.83 6.35 -5.46
CA ALA A 113 -5.79 6.66 -6.89
C ALA A 113 -4.57 5.99 -7.52
N ARG A 114 -4.78 5.36 -8.68
CA ARG A 114 -3.74 4.74 -9.51
C ARG A 114 -3.91 5.25 -10.94
N ARG A 115 -2.82 5.27 -11.69
CA ARG A 115 -2.90 5.53 -13.13
C ARG A 115 -3.42 4.25 -13.81
N PRO A 116 -4.45 4.34 -14.67
CA PRO A 116 -4.86 3.20 -15.48
C PRO A 116 -3.73 2.80 -16.42
N TYR A 117 -3.71 1.52 -16.82
CA TYR A 117 -2.79 1.04 -17.83
C TYR A 117 -3.07 1.73 -19.17
N ILE A 118 -2.00 2.11 -19.88
CA ILE A 118 -2.05 2.70 -21.22
C ILE A 118 -1.33 1.73 -22.15
N GLY A 119 -2.04 1.18 -23.14
CA GLY A 119 -1.48 0.23 -24.10
C GLY A 119 -2.54 -0.32 -25.06
N PRO A 120 -2.17 -1.28 -25.93
CA PRO A 120 -3.07 -1.82 -26.93
C PRO A 120 -4.24 -2.58 -26.29
N ILE A 121 -5.45 -2.34 -26.79
CA ILE A 121 -6.64 -3.07 -26.36
C ILE A 121 -6.56 -4.50 -26.94
N LEU A 122 -6.39 -5.48 -26.06
CA LEU A 122 -6.35 -6.89 -26.48
C LEU A 122 -7.75 -7.36 -26.88
N THR A 123 -7.88 -7.89 -28.10
CA THR A 123 -9.09 -8.61 -28.52
C THR A 123 -9.21 -9.93 -27.75
N GLN A 124 -10.40 -10.55 -27.78
CA GLN A 124 -10.62 -11.83 -27.08
C GLN A 124 -9.67 -12.93 -27.58
N ARG A 125 -9.43 -13.00 -28.90
CA ARG A 125 -8.46 -13.92 -29.52
C ARG A 125 -7.05 -13.71 -28.96
N HIS A 126 -6.57 -12.46 -28.92
CA HIS A 126 -5.24 -12.15 -28.39
C HIS A 126 -5.11 -12.52 -26.92
N ARG A 127 -6.14 -12.28 -26.10
CA ARG A 127 -6.14 -12.69 -24.69
C ARG A 127 -6.00 -14.20 -24.55
N HIS A 128 -6.80 -14.96 -25.30
CA HIS A 128 -6.77 -16.43 -25.25
C HIS A 128 -5.41 -17.00 -25.66
N GLN A 129 -4.87 -16.56 -26.80
CA GLN A 129 -3.56 -17.01 -27.28
C GLN A 129 -2.43 -16.69 -26.28
N ARG A 130 -2.43 -15.50 -25.68
CA ARG A 130 -1.44 -15.11 -24.67
C ARG A 130 -1.56 -15.95 -23.40
N THR A 131 -2.77 -16.28 -22.96
CA THR A 131 -2.99 -17.15 -21.80
C THR A 131 -2.53 -18.58 -22.08
N LEU A 132 -2.85 -19.15 -23.24
CA LEU A 132 -2.38 -20.49 -23.64
C LEU A 132 -0.86 -20.54 -23.67
N TRP A 133 -0.23 -19.58 -24.34
CA TRP A 133 1.22 -19.47 -24.38
C TRP A 133 1.82 -19.35 -22.97
N ALA A 134 1.23 -18.53 -22.10
CA ALA A 134 1.72 -18.38 -20.72
C ALA A 134 1.51 -19.63 -19.86
N GLN A 135 0.52 -20.47 -20.15
CA GLN A 135 0.31 -21.74 -19.47
C GLN A 135 1.31 -22.79 -19.95
N GLU A 136 1.51 -22.90 -21.27
CA GLU A 136 2.47 -23.82 -21.90
C GLU A 136 3.93 -23.50 -21.53
N ASN A 137 4.26 -22.21 -21.38
CA ASN A 137 5.60 -21.74 -21.07
C ASN A 137 5.76 -21.27 -19.61
N GLY A 138 4.73 -21.44 -18.78
CA GLY A 138 4.66 -20.95 -17.39
C GLY A 138 5.37 -21.83 -16.36
N GLU A 139 5.73 -23.07 -16.71
CA GLU A 139 6.59 -23.96 -15.91
C GLU A 139 8.09 -23.67 -16.08
N VAL A 140 8.48 -22.49 -16.54
CA VAL A 140 9.86 -22.04 -16.33
C VAL A 140 9.99 -21.60 -14.89
N SER A 141 10.15 -22.59 -14.00
CA SER A 141 10.73 -22.36 -12.69
C SER A 141 12.09 -21.70 -12.93
N TYR A 142 12.24 -20.44 -12.53
CA TYR A 142 13.56 -19.87 -12.35
C TYR A 142 14.17 -20.51 -11.10
N SER A 143 14.44 -21.81 -11.14
CA SER A 143 15.37 -22.43 -10.22
C SER A 143 16.77 -22.05 -10.69
N VAL A 144 17.56 -21.50 -9.77
CA VAL A 144 18.88 -20.89 -10.00
C VAL A 144 19.96 -21.92 -10.38
N THR A 145 19.58 -23.15 -10.75
CA THR A 145 20.51 -24.28 -10.89
C THR A 145 20.98 -24.56 -12.32
N ASN A 146 20.61 -23.76 -13.32
CA ASN A 146 21.06 -23.98 -14.71
C ASN A 146 22.05 -22.92 -15.20
N LEU A 147 23.01 -22.52 -14.36
CA LEU A 147 24.20 -21.78 -14.81
C LEU A 147 25.31 -22.69 -15.36
N ASP A 148 25.17 -24.02 -15.28
CA ASP A 148 26.22 -24.96 -15.74
C ASP A 148 26.05 -25.42 -17.20
N SER A 149 24.95 -25.07 -17.88
CA SER A 149 24.75 -25.45 -19.29
C SER A 149 25.57 -24.64 -20.30
N ALA A 150 26.08 -23.46 -19.90
CA ALA A 150 26.94 -22.65 -20.76
C ALA A 150 28.39 -23.17 -20.76
N LEU A 151 28.81 -23.82 -19.68
CA LEU A 151 30.16 -24.40 -19.53
C LEU A 151 30.30 -25.72 -20.29
N THR A 152 29.25 -26.55 -20.35
CA THR A 152 29.25 -27.79 -21.13
C THR A 152 29.26 -27.57 -22.65
N MET A 153 28.64 -26.49 -23.13
CA MET A 153 28.68 -26.10 -24.55
C MET A 153 30.05 -25.55 -24.96
N LEU A 154 30.77 -24.89 -24.06
CA LEU A 154 32.13 -24.38 -24.34
C LEU A 154 33.21 -25.47 -24.28
N THR A 155 33.04 -26.52 -23.47
CA THR A 155 33.96 -27.67 -23.46
C THR A 155 33.81 -28.56 -24.68
N ALA A 156 32.61 -28.70 -25.26
CA ALA A 156 32.39 -29.53 -26.45
C ALA A 156 33.04 -28.94 -27.72
N VAL A 157 33.16 -27.62 -27.81
CA VAL A 157 33.81 -26.92 -28.93
C VAL A 157 35.34 -26.98 -28.82
N TYR A 158 35.90 -27.07 -27.61
CA TYR A 158 37.35 -27.13 -27.41
C TYR A 158 37.98 -28.52 -27.56
N VAL A 159 37.19 -29.61 -27.64
CA VAL A 159 37.71 -30.99 -27.70
C VAL A 159 37.83 -31.53 -29.13
N TYR A 160 37.29 -30.87 -30.15
CA TYR A 160 37.32 -31.35 -31.56
C TYR A 160 37.97 -30.39 -32.55
N GLY A 161 39.03 -29.70 -32.15
CA GLY A 161 39.77 -28.81 -33.05
C GLY A 161 41.25 -28.81 -32.76
N GLU A 162 41.97 -29.83 -33.24
CA GLU A 162 43.32 -29.75 -33.83
C GLU A 162 43.85 -31.16 -34.11
N GLU A 163 43.78 -31.61 -35.37
CA GLU A 163 44.90 -32.35 -35.94
C GLU A 163 44.97 -32.08 -37.44
N THR A 164 46.17 -31.69 -37.84
CA THR A 164 46.53 -31.09 -39.12
C THR A 164 46.97 -32.14 -40.13
N VAL A 165 46.64 -31.88 -41.41
CA VAL A 165 47.49 -32.07 -42.60
C VAL A 165 48.25 -33.40 -42.70
N LYS A 166 47.87 -34.24 -43.69
CA LYS A 166 48.77 -34.96 -44.61
C LYS A 166 48.01 -35.80 -45.65
N ASP A 167 48.33 -35.54 -46.92
CA ASP A 167 48.43 -36.49 -48.04
C ASP A 167 47.27 -37.45 -48.38
N THR A 168 46.69 -37.31 -49.58
CA THR A 168 47.04 -38.15 -50.75
C THR A 168 46.09 -37.94 -51.95
N LYS A 169 46.69 -37.73 -53.13
CA LYS A 169 46.23 -38.09 -54.50
C LYS A 169 44.89 -37.51 -55.01
N GLN A 170 44.91 -36.60 -55.99
CA GLN A 170 44.95 -36.89 -57.43
C GLN A 170 43.89 -37.90 -57.93
N MET A 171 43.29 -37.54 -59.08
CA MET A 171 42.42 -38.32 -59.99
C MET A 171 40.92 -38.21 -59.69
N ALA A 172 40.00 -37.99 -60.63
CA ALA A 172 40.10 -37.76 -62.07
C ALA A 172 38.77 -37.16 -62.58
N LEU A 173 38.89 -36.30 -63.59
CA LEU A 173 38.07 -36.17 -64.81
C LEU A 173 36.56 -36.52 -64.76
N GLY A 174 35.74 -35.56 -65.19
CA GLY A 174 34.78 -35.86 -66.24
C GLY A 174 33.46 -35.07 -66.26
N ASN A 175 33.42 -34.04 -67.12
CA ASN A 175 32.35 -33.77 -68.11
C ASN A 175 30.98 -33.26 -67.58
N THR A 176 30.13 -32.47 -68.23
CA THR A 176 30.10 -31.57 -69.41
C THR A 176 28.73 -30.85 -69.27
N THR A 177 28.70 -29.54 -69.58
CA THR A 177 27.66 -28.68 -70.20
C THR A 177 26.25 -29.30 -70.41
N VAL A 178 25.08 -28.65 -70.23
CA VAL A 178 24.52 -27.41 -70.83
C VAL A 178 23.15 -27.16 -70.14
N GLY A 179 22.78 -25.91 -69.80
CA GLY A 179 21.59 -25.32 -70.43
C GLY A 179 20.99 -24.15 -69.66
N VAL A 180 21.23 -22.95 -70.20
CA VAL A 180 20.52 -21.70 -69.97
C VAL A 180 19.28 -21.71 -70.87
N GLU A 181 18.10 -21.31 -70.38
CA GLU A 181 17.12 -20.55 -71.18
C GLU A 181 16.30 -19.61 -70.29
N HIS A 182 16.01 -18.45 -70.88
CA HIS A 182 15.34 -17.27 -70.36
C HIS A 182 13.84 -17.48 -70.10
N PHE A 183 13.30 -16.81 -69.08
CA PHE A 183 12.34 -15.69 -69.18
C PHE A 183 12.23 -14.98 -67.82
#